data_AF-A0A2V5Q0A5-F1
#
_entry.id   AF-A0A2V5Q0A5-F1
#
_cell.length_a   1.000
_cell.length_b   1.000
_cell.length_c   1.000
_cell.angle_alpha   90.00
_cell.angle_beta   90.00
_cell.angle_gamma   90.00
#
_symmetry.space_group_name_H-M   'P 1'
#
loop_
_entity.id
_entity.type
_entity.pdbx_description
1 polymer ?
#
loop_
_entity_poly.entity_id
_entity_poly.type
_entity_poly.pdbx_seq_one_letter_code
_entity_poly.pdbx_strand_id
1 'polypeptide(L)'
;MAREINLGGGEITLLKKIGLGGGQMYGKLLIDRVDGMETAEFLETLIGLIDQGYVLSNKVNIRLIEEAEKAFFRVNAAYAKDLRDAVNPGRKRDQQRMKRQRRL
;
A
#
# COMPACT_ATOMS: atom_id res chain seq x y z
N MET A 1 8.49 -17.40 5.02
CA MET A 1 9.66 -16.56 4.68
C MET A 1 9.13 -15.13 4.54
N ALA A 2 9.64 -14.18 5.32
CA ALA A 2 9.20 -12.79 5.19
C ALA A 2 9.79 -12.23 3.90
N ARG A 3 8.95 -11.73 2.99
CA ARG A 3 9.43 -11.03 1.79
C ARG A 3 10.01 -9.69 2.25
N GLU A 4 11.20 -9.33 1.78
CA GLU A 4 11.75 -8.00 1.99
C GLU A 4 10.97 -7.03 1.10
N ILE A 5 9.94 -6.42 1.68
CA ILE A 5 9.21 -5.33 1.03
C ILE A 5 9.91 -4.04 1.39
N ASN A 6 10.45 -3.37 0.38
CA ASN A 6 11.02 -2.04 0.51
C ASN A 6 9.99 -1.04 -0.03
N LEU A 7 9.45 -0.19 0.85
CA LEU A 7 8.44 0.81 0.48
C LEU A 7 9.01 2.22 0.69
N GLY A 8 8.85 3.07 -0.32
CA GLY A 8 9.10 4.50 -0.26
C GLY A 8 7.98 5.28 0.41
N GLY A 9 8.18 6.60 0.59
CA GLY A 9 7.23 7.48 1.28
C GLY A 9 5.85 7.57 0.60
N GLY A 10 5.83 7.65 -0.74
CA GLY A 10 4.60 7.68 -1.54
C GLY A 10 3.81 6.37 -1.44
N GLU A 11 4.49 5.23 -1.60
CA GLU A 11 3.90 3.89 -1.51
C GLU A 11 3.26 3.64 -0.13
N ILE A 12 3.98 3.99 0.94
CA ILE A 12 3.46 3.88 2.32
C ILE A 12 2.20 4.72 2.50
N THR A 13 2.19 5.94 1.96
CA THR A 13 1.04 6.86 2.05
C THR A 13 -0.16 6.28 1.33
N LEU A 14 0.01 5.82 0.08
CA LEU A 14 -1.03 5.18 -0.72
C LEU A 14 -1.61 3.94 -0.05
N LEU A 15 -0.76 3.02 0.43
CA LEU A 15 -1.19 1.80 1.12
C LEU A 15 -1.99 2.09 2.40
N LYS A 16 -1.61 3.13 3.15
CA LYS A 16 -2.37 3.57 4.33
C LYS A 16 -3.74 4.12 3.96
N LYS A 17 -3.85 4.86 2.85
CA LYS A 17 -5.10 5.48 2.39
C LYS A 17 -6.07 4.46 1.76
N ILE A 18 -5.55 3.49 0.99
CA ILE A 18 -6.32 2.35 0.45
C ILE A 18 -6.81 1.47 1.60
N GLY A 19 -5.96 1.25 2.60
CA GLY A 19 -6.26 0.45 3.76
C GLY A 19 -5.76 -0.99 3.63
N LEU A 20 -5.07 -1.46 4.66
CA LEU A 20 -4.46 -2.79 4.73
C LEU A 20 -5.46 -3.90 5.14
N GLY A 21 -6.74 -3.56 5.31
CA GLY A 21 -7.80 -4.48 5.74
C GLY A 21 -8.44 -5.29 4.61
N GLY A 22 -7.99 -5.13 3.36
CA GLY A 22 -8.55 -5.82 2.20
C GLY A 22 -9.88 -5.25 1.68
N GLY A 23 -10.39 -4.19 2.32
CA GLY A 23 -11.54 -3.44 1.84
C GLY A 23 -11.26 -2.78 0.50
N GLN A 24 -12.31 -2.65 -0.32
CA GLN A 24 -12.20 -1.95 -1.59
C GLN A 24 -12.25 -0.44 -1.36
N MET A 25 -11.31 0.28 -1.96
CA MET A 25 -11.24 1.73 -2.00
C MET A 25 -11.57 2.21 -3.41
N TYR A 26 -12.58 3.08 -3.52
CA TYR A 26 -12.90 3.76 -4.78
C TYR A 26 -11.76 4.71 -5.15
N GLY A 27 -11.34 4.67 -6.41
CA GLY A 27 -10.24 5.50 -6.90
C GLY A 27 -10.48 6.99 -6.76
N LYS A 28 -11.70 7.46 -7.05
CA LYS A 28 -12.08 8.86 -6.83
C LYS A 28 -11.84 9.31 -5.39
N LEU A 29 -12.30 8.50 -4.42
CA LEU A 29 -12.11 8.79 -3.00
C LEU A 29 -10.64 8.67 -2.57
N LEU A 30 -9.87 7.80 -3.21
CA LEU A 30 -8.44 7.67 -2.96
C LEU A 30 -7.72 8.95 -3.39
N ILE A 31 -7.99 9.44 -4.60
CA ILE A 31 -7.40 10.67 -5.16
C ILE A 31 -7.72 11.86 -4.25
N ASP A 32 -8.99 12.03 -3.87
CA ASP A 32 -9.43 13.10 -2.95
C ASP A 32 -8.71 13.04 -1.58
N ARG A 33 -8.25 11.85 -1.16
CA ARG A 33 -7.59 11.65 0.15
C ARG A 33 -6.07 11.80 0.11
N VAL A 34 -5.46 11.73 -1.08
CA VAL A 34 -4.03 11.96 -1.28
C VAL A 34 -3.85 13.43 -1.64
N ASP A 35 -4.20 14.30 -0.70
CA ASP A 35 -4.03 15.74 -0.84
C ASP A 35 -2.53 16.09 -0.79
N GLY A 36 -2.06 16.86 -1.78
CA GLY A 36 -0.66 17.31 -1.89
C GLY A 36 0.31 16.40 -2.66
N MET A 37 -0.13 15.29 -3.26
CA MET A 37 0.68 14.49 -4.18
C MET A 37 0.39 14.90 -5.63
N GLU A 38 1.42 15.06 -6.45
CA GLU A 38 1.23 15.36 -7.86
C GLU A 38 0.57 14.19 -8.58
N THR A 39 -0.36 14.46 -9.50
CA THR A 39 -1.09 13.44 -10.26
C THR A 39 -0.15 12.43 -10.95
N ALA A 40 0.98 12.90 -11.47
CA ALA A 40 1.99 12.05 -12.09
C ALA A 40 2.64 11.09 -11.08
N GLU A 41 3.06 11.61 -9.92
CA GLU A 41 3.64 10.83 -8.83
C GLU A 41 2.63 9.80 -8.28
N PHE A 42 1.37 10.21 -8.13
CA PHE A 42 0.29 9.33 -7.70
C PHE A 42 0.11 8.16 -8.66
N LEU A 43 0.01 8.44 -9.96
CA LEU A 43 -0.18 7.39 -10.98
C LEU A 43 1.03 6.46 -11.05
N GLU A 44 2.25 7.00 -11.06
CA GLU A 44 3.48 6.21 -11.09
C GLU A 44 3.57 5.28 -9.87
N THR A 45 3.31 5.81 -8.68
CA THR A 45 3.34 5.02 -7.44
C THR A 45 2.24 3.96 -7.42
N LEU A 46 1.03 4.31 -7.84
CA LEU A 46 -0.10 3.39 -7.88
C LEU A 46 0.14 2.25 -8.87
N ILE A 47 0.66 2.55 -10.05
CA ILE A 47 1.02 1.56 -11.07
C ILE A 47 2.12 0.65 -10.53
N GLY A 48 3.17 1.22 -9.91
CA GLY A 48 4.23 0.43 -9.29
C GLY A 48 3.72 -0.56 -8.23
N LEU A 49 2.79 -0.13 -7.37
CA LEU A 49 2.16 -1.01 -6.38
C LEU A 49 1.30 -2.11 -7.00
N ILE A 50 0.68 -1.85 -8.16
CA ILE A 50 -0.11 -2.84 -8.91
C ILE A 50 0.82 -3.85 -9.60
N ASP A 51 1.88 -3.38 -10.26
CA ASP A 51 2.85 -4.20 -10.97
C ASP A 51 3.62 -5.14 -10.03
N GLN A 52 3.94 -4.66 -8.81
CA GLN A 52 4.52 -5.49 -7.76
C GLN A 52 3.52 -6.50 -7.16
N GLY A 53 2.24 -6.38 -7.50
CA GLY A 53 1.15 -7.24 -7.02
C GLY A 53 0.70 -6.94 -5.59
N TYR A 54 1.09 -5.78 -5.02
CA TYR A 54 0.72 -5.36 -3.67
C TYR A 54 -0.69 -4.79 -3.62
N VAL A 55 -1.11 -4.11 -4.69
CA VAL A 55 -2.45 -3.58 -4.87
C VAL A 55 -3.11 -4.28 -6.05
N LEU A 56 -4.37 -4.63 -5.89
CA LEU A 56 -5.22 -5.19 -6.94
C LEU A 56 -6.19 -4.12 -7.41
N SER A 57 -6.30 -3.97 -8.72
CA SER A 57 -7.34 -3.16 -9.37
C SER A 57 -8.36 -4.04 -10.08
N ASN A 58 -9.59 -3.53 -10.26
CA ASN A 58 -10.58 -4.14 -11.14
C ASN A 58 -10.34 -3.82 -12.62
N LYS A 59 -9.48 -2.84 -12.93
CA LYS A 59 -9.10 -2.49 -14.30
C LYS A 59 -7.71 -3.05 -14.64
N VAL A 60 -7.57 -3.51 -15.89
CA VAL A 60 -6.33 -4.11 -16.39
C VAL A 60 -5.32 -3.04 -16.84
N ASN A 61 -5.79 -1.90 -17.34
CA ASN A 61 -4.94 -0.78 -17.77
C ASN A 61 -5.43 0.51 -17.12
N ILE A 62 -4.53 1.20 -16.43
CA ILE A 62 -4.75 2.52 -15.85
C ILE A 62 -3.60 3.39 -16.34
N ARG A 63 -3.88 4.30 -17.28
CA ARG A 63 -2.89 5.23 -17.83
C ARG A 63 -3.22 6.68 -17.49
N LEU A 64 -4.50 6.96 -17.23
CA LEU A 64 -5.01 8.29 -16.94
C LEU A 64 -5.68 8.34 -15.56
N ILE A 65 -5.69 9.52 -14.96
CA ILE A 65 -6.31 9.75 -13.65
C ILE A 65 -7.82 9.46 -13.69
N GLU A 66 -8.50 9.80 -14.79
CA GLU A 66 -9.93 9.52 -15.00
C GLU A 66 -10.25 8.02 -15.02
N GLU A 67 -9.29 7.21 -15.47
CA GLU A 67 -9.43 5.76 -15.44
C GLU A 67 -9.28 5.21 -14.03
N ALA A 68 -8.33 5.78 -13.28
CA ALA A 68 -8.09 5.46 -11.87
C ALA A 68 -9.30 5.85 -11.00
N GLU A 69 -9.92 7.01 -11.24
CA GLU A 69 -11.11 7.47 -10.52
C GLU A 69 -12.28 6.47 -10.57
N LYS A 70 -12.48 5.87 -11.75
CA LYS A 70 -13.53 4.88 -12.03
C LYS A 70 -13.14 3.46 -11.58
N ALA A 71 -11.94 3.26 -11.08
CA ALA A 71 -11.44 1.97 -10.64
C ALA A 71 -11.64 1.77 -9.13
N PHE A 72 -11.44 0.52 -8.71
CA PHE A 72 -11.42 0.11 -7.31
C PHE A 72 -10.07 -0.50 -7.01
N PHE A 73 -9.51 -0.13 -5.87
CA PHE A 73 -8.22 -0.61 -5.40
C PHE A 73 -8.38 -1.32 -4.08
N ARG A 74 -7.69 -2.45 -3.92
CA ARG A 74 -7.59 -3.14 -2.63
C ARG A 74 -6.20 -3.72 -2.47
N VAL A 75 -5.73 -3.83 -1.23
CA VAL A 75 -4.49 -4.52 -0.95
C VAL A 75 -4.64 -6.02 -1.25
N ASN A 76 -3.62 -6.60 -1.87
CA ASN A 76 -3.56 -8.03 -2.11
C ASN A 76 -3.42 -8.78 -0.77
N ALA A 77 -4.38 -9.64 -0.47
CA ALA A 77 -4.42 -10.41 0.77
C ALA A 77 -3.17 -11.28 0.97
N ALA A 78 -2.53 -11.74 -0.12
CA ALA A 78 -1.29 -12.51 -0.07
C ALA A 78 -0.12 -11.72 0.53
N TYR A 79 -0.13 -10.38 0.41
CA TYR A 79 0.92 -9.48 0.89
C TYR A 79 0.49 -8.62 2.07
N ALA A 80 -0.79 -8.65 2.46
CA ALA A 80 -1.35 -7.76 3.48
C ALA A 80 -0.59 -7.79 4.81
N LYS A 81 -0.12 -8.97 5.25
CA LYS A 81 0.68 -9.11 6.47
C LYS A 81 2.05 -8.44 6.34
N ASP A 82 2.76 -8.73 5.26
CA ASP A 82 4.10 -8.18 5.02
C ASP A 82 4.05 -6.67 4.78
N LEU A 83 3.05 -6.17 4.04
CA LEU A 83 2.80 -4.75 3.83
C LEU A 83 2.47 -4.03 5.13
N ARG A 84 1.69 -4.64 6.02
CA ARG A 84 1.38 -4.06 7.34
C ARG A 84 2.62 -3.89 8.20
N ASP A 85 3.54 -4.84 8.11
CA ASP A 85 4.82 -4.78 8.82
C ASP A 85 5.78 -3.76 8.18
N ALA A 86 5.78 -3.63 6.85
CA ALA A 86 6.61 -2.68 6.10
C ALA A 86 6.14 -1.22 6.29
N VAL A 87 4.83 -1.00 6.31
CA VAL A 87 4.19 0.32 6.52
C VAL A 87 4.42 0.86 7.94
N ASN A 88 4.65 -0.01 8.93
CA ASN A 88 4.91 0.35 10.32
C ASN A 88 6.23 -0.26 10.83
N PRO A 89 7.40 0.25 10.38
CA PRO A 89 8.69 -0.31 10.75
C PRO A 89 8.96 -0.24 12.26
N GLY A 90 8.35 0.71 12.98
CA GLY A 90 8.45 0.84 14.44
C GLY A 90 7.91 -0.37 15.22
N ARG A 91 6.91 -1.08 14.69
CA ARG A 91 6.29 -2.25 15.37
C ARG A 91 7.19 -3.49 15.34
N LYS A 92 8.02 -3.64 14.30
CA LYS A 92 9.03 -4.70 14.20
C LYS A 92 10.15 -4.55 15.22
N ARG A 93 10.62 -3.31 15.47
CA ARG A 93 11.64 -3.02 16.50
C ARG A 93 11.17 -3.38 17.90
N ASP A 94 9.90 -3.11 18.20
CA ASP A 94 9.31 -3.40 19.51
C ASP A 94 9.10 -4.91 19.74
N GLN A 95 8.58 -5.64 18.74
CA GLN A 95 8.44 -7.10 18.82
C GLN A 95 9.78 -7.85 18.92
N GLN A 96 10.83 -7.37 18.25
CA GLN A 96 12.17 -7.98 18.39
C GLN A 96 12.76 -7.73 19.79
N ARG A 97 12.58 -6.54 20.37
CA ARG A 97 12.97 -6.26 21.77
C ARG A 97 12.22 -7.15 22.76
N MET A 98 10.90 -7.29 22.61
CA MET A 98 10.07 -8.08 23.51
C MET A 98 10.40 -9.58 23.45
N LYS A 99 10.75 -10.12 22.27
CA LYS A 99 11.18 -11.52 22.13
C LYS A 99 12.56 -11.80 22.75
N ARG A 100 13.48 -10.83 22.73
CA ARG A 100 14.79 -10.96 23.39
C ARG A 100 14.66 -10.96 24.92
N GLN A 101 13.75 -10.17 25.48
CA GLN A 101 13.54 -10.10 26.93
C GLN A 101 12.89 -11.37 27.53
N ARG A 102 12.18 -12.17 26.73
CA ARG A 102 11.55 -13.43 27.18
C ARG A 102 12.47 -14.66 27.10
N ARG A 103 13.73 -14.48 26.67
CA ARG A 103 14.75 -15.54 26.56
C ARG A 103 15.91 -15.35 27.55
N LEU A 104 15.80 -14.35 28.43
CA LEU A 104 16.66 -14.12 29.60
C LEU A 104 15.84 -14.46 30.84
#